data_AF-A0A7W1MD22-F1
#
_entry.id   AF-A0A7W1MD22-F1
#
_cell.length_a   1.000
_cell.length_b   1.000
_cell.length_c   1.000
_cell.angle_alpha   90.00
_cell.angle_beta   90.00
_cell.angle_gamma   90.00
#
_symmetry.space_group_name_H-M   'P 1'
#
loop_
_entity.id
_entity.type
_entity.pdbx_description
1 polymer ?
#
loop_
_entity_poly.entity_id
_entity_poly.type
_entity_poly.pdbx_seq_one_letter_code
_entity_poly.pdbx_strand_id
1 'polypeptide(L)'
;MKLKKQPINKCSTKSFLLSLRFFVCIFVAGIALFAYIDKQNELTELRLALPALAKNVRSIQEENTRLKYEIESFESPIHLMELMRKPEFGHLKYPYIKDEIFLEIDKV
;
A
#
# COMPACT_ATOMS: atom_id res chain seq x y z
N MET A 1 -44.62 -68.73 -27.62
CA MET A 1 -44.02 -68.57 -26.27
C MET A 1 -43.48 -67.15 -26.14
N LYS A 2 -44.25 -66.21 -25.59
CA LYS A 2 -43.81 -64.81 -25.41
C LYS A 2 -43.41 -64.59 -23.95
N LEU A 3 -42.10 -64.49 -23.70
CA LEU A 3 -41.57 -64.07 -22.40
C LEU A 3 -41.69 -62.54 -22.30
N LYS A 4 -42.55 -62.10 -21.38
CA LYS A 4 -42.87 -60.69 -21.09
C LYS A 4 -41.78 -60.13 -20.16
N LYS A 5 -41.00 -59.15 -20.61
CA LYS A 5 -40.08 -58.38 -19.76
C LYS A 5 -40.88 -57.56 -18.75
N GLN A 6 -40.58 -57.71 -17.46
CA GLN A 6 -41.10 -56.85 -16.39
C GLN A 6 -40.34 -55.51 -16.34
N PRO A 7 -41.03 -54.37 -16.13
CA PRO A 7 -40.41 -53.09 -15.84
C PRO A 7 -40.74 -52.64 -14.41
N ILE A 8 -39.85 -52.87 -13.43
CA ILE A 8 -40.05 -52.34 -12.07
C ILE A 8 -38.68 -51.85 -11.56
N ASN A 9 -38.67 -50.64 -10.97
CA ASN A 9 -37.54 -49.87 -10.40
C ASN A 9 -37.09 -48.63 -11.20
N LYS A 10 -38.01 -47.69 -11.49
CA LYS A 10 -37.68 -46.34 -11.98
C LYS A 10 -37.98 -45.20 -10.97
N CYS A 11 -38.59 -45.52 -9.81
CA CYS A 11 -39.07 -44.50 -8.87
C CYS A 11 -38.03 -44.12 -7.79
N SER A 12 -37.33 -45.09 -7.20
CA SER A 12 -36.33 -44.84 -6.13
C SER A 12 -35.06 -44.13 -6.64
N THR A 13 -34.65 -44.42 -7.87
CA THR A 13 -33.45 -43.82 -8.49
C THR A 13 -33.61 -42.32 -8.71
N LYS A 14 -34.83 -41.82 -8.96
CA LYS A 14 -35.07 -40.39 -9.21
C LYS A 14 -34.89 -39.54 -7.96
N SER A 15 -35.38 -40.00 -6.81
CA SER A 15 -35.19 -39.30 -5.53
C SER A 15 -33.73 -39.28 -5.11
N PHE A 16 -33.01 -40.40 -5.29
CA PHE A 16 -31.57 -40.47 -5.02
C PHE A 16 -30.77 -39.51 -5.92
N LEU A 17 -31.13 -39.42 -7.21
CA LEU A 17 -30.49 -38.52 -8.18
C LEU A 17 -30.76 -37.04 -7.85
N LEU A 18 -31.95 -36.72 -7.31
CA LEU A 18 -32.27 -35.39 -6.78
C LEU A 18 -31.41 -35.04 -5.57
N SER A 19 -31.29 -35.94 -4.58
CA SER A 19 -30.43 -35.73 -3.43
C SER A 19 -28.96 -35.51 -3.82
N LEU A 20 -28.43 -36.33 -4.74
CA LEU A 20 -27.07 -36.17 -5.25
C LEU A 20 -26.86 -34.79 -5.91
N ARG A 21 -27.83 -34.29 -6.66
CA ARG A 21 -27.77 -32.95 -7.27
C ARG A 21 -27.73 -31.85 -6.22
N PHE A 22 -28.52 -31.94 -5.16
CA PHE A 22 -28.45 -30.98 -4.06
C PHE A 22 -27.08 -30.98 -3.38
N PHE A 23 -26.51 -32.15 -3.13
CA PHE A 23 -25.15 -32.24 -2.58
C PHE A 23 -24.10 -31.61 -3.50
N VAL A 24 -24.17 -31.88 -4.81
CA VAL A 24 -23.26 -31.26 -5.79
C VAL A 24 -23.44 -29.74 -5.82
N CYS A 25 -24.67 -29.24 -5.81
CA CYS A 25 -24.94 -27.79 -5.78
C CYS A 25 -24.37 -27.13 -4.51
N ILE A 26 -24.56 -27.74 -3.34
CA ILE A 26 -24.00 -27.23 -2.07
C ILE A 26 -22.46 -27.26 -2.14
N PHE A 27 -21.87 -28.31 -2.70
CA PHE A 27 -20.43 -28.43 -2.79
C PHE A 27 -19.81 -27.39 -3.74
N VAL A 28 -20.43 -27.18 -4.91
CA VAL A 28 -20.01 -26.15 -5.87
C VAL A 28 -20.19 -24.76 -5.27
N ALA A 29 -21.30 -24.50 -4.57
CA ALA A 29 -21.51 -23.25 -3.86
C ALA A 29 -20.46 -23.04 -2.75
N GLY A 30 -20.10 -24.10 -2.02
CA GLY A 30 -19.05 -24.07 -1.00
C GLY A 30 -17.67 -23.74 -1.58
N ILE A 31 -17.29 -24.37 -2.69
CA ILE A 31 -16.03 -24.08 -3.39
C ILE A 31 -16.02 -22.64 -3.91
N ALA A 32 -17.12 -22.18 -4.51
CA ALA A 32 -17.23 -20.82 -5.01
C ALA A 32 -17.11 -19.78 -3.88
N LEU A 33 -17.74 -20.05 -2.73
CA LEU A 33 -17.66 -19.19 -1.54
C LEU A 33 -16.24 -19.17 -0.96
N PHE A 34 -15.58 -20.33 -0.90
CA PHE A 34 -14.20 -20.44 -0.44
C PHE A 34 -13.24 -19.64 -1.33
N ALA A 35 -13.32 -19.80 -2.65
CA ALA A 35 -12.52 -19.05 -3.61
C ALA A 35 -12.78 -17.53 -3.53
N TYR A 36 -14.03 -17.13 -3.25
CA TYR A 36 -14.39 -15.74 -3.06
C TYR A 36 -13.78 -15.14 -1.79
N ILE A 37 -13.77 -15.89 -0.68
CA ILE A 37 -13.13 -15.47 0.57
C ILE A 37 -11.62 -15.35 0.39
N ASP A 38 -10.97 -16.32 -0.27
CA ASP A 38 -9.53 -16.25 -0.55
C ASP A 38 -9.16 -15.01 -1.37
N LYS A 39 -9.97 -14.67 -2.37
CA LYS A 39 -9.78 -13.44 -3.15
C LYS A 39 -9.95 -12.17 -2.32
N GLN A 40 -10.83 -12.17 -1.31
CA GLN A 40 -10.95 -11.04 -0.38
C GLN A 40 -9.77 -10.98 0.60
N ASN A 41 -9.23 -12.12 1.03
CA ASN A 41 -8.07 -12.17 1.91
C ASN A 41 -6.83 -11.57 1.23
N GLU A 42 -6.59 -11.90 -0.04
CA GLU A 42 -5.50 -11.32 -0.84
C GLU A 42 -5.60 -9.79 -0.95
N LEU A 43 -6.81 -9.26 -1.18
CA LEU A 43 -7.05 -7.81 -1.19
C LEU A 43 -6.86 -7.17 0.19
N THR A 44 -7.20 -7.89 1.26
CA THR A 44 -7.09 -7.40 2.64
C THR A 44 -5.62 -7.33 3.08
N GLU A 45 -4.81 -8.32 2.72
CA GLU A 45 -3.36 -8.31 2.96
C GLU A 45 -2.68 -7.12 2.29
N LEU A 46 -3.03 -6.82 1.03
CA LEU A 46 -2.49 -5.66 0.32
C LEU A 46 -2.92 -4.33 0.97
N ARG A 47 -4.16 -4.26 1.45
CA ARG A 47 -4.68 -3.07 2.16
C ARG A 47 -4.03 -2.86 3.51
N LEU A 48 -3.56 -3.92 4.18
CA LEU A 48 -2.79 -3.85 5.43
C LEU A 48 -1.36 -3.34 5.22
N ALA A 49 -0.75 -3.60 4.06
CA ALA A 49 0.60 -3.10 3.73
C ALA A 49 0.62 -1.58 3.42
N LEU A 50 -0.46 -1.04 2.85
CA LEU A 50 -0.60 0.39 2.52
C LEU A 50 -0.40 1.37 3.70
N PRO A 51 -1.05 1.20 4.87
CA PRO A 51 -0.93 2.12 5.99
C PRO A 51 0.46 2.10 6.62
N ALA A 52 1.14 0.95 6.61
CA ALA A 52 2.52 0.85 7.10
C ALA A 52 3.47 1.67 6.22
N LEU A 53 3.36 1.56 4.90
CA LEU A 53 4.14 2.36 3.97
C LEU A 53 3.81 3.85 4.07
N ALA A 54 2.52 4.20 4.17
CA ALA A 54 2.08 5.59 4.32
C ALA A 54 2.60 6.23 5.61
N LYS A 55 2.72 5.45 6.70
CA LYS A 55 3.32 5.91 7.96
C LYS A 55 4.80 6.25 7.79
N ASN A 56 5.56 5.39 7.10
CA ASN A 56 6.99 5.62 6.86
C ASN A 56 7.23 6.85 5.96
N VAL A 57 6.40 7.04 4.93
CA VAL A 57 6.50 8.24 4.08
C VAL A 57 6.19 9.50 4.89
N ARG A 58 5.16 9.46 5.75
CA ARG A 58 4.83 10.58 6.63
C ARG A 58 5.95 10.92 7.62
N SER A 59 6.57 9.92 8.26
CA SER A 59 7.67 10.17 9.18
C SER A 59 8.88 10.81 8.48
N ILE A 60 9.23 10.33 7.28
CA ILE A 60 10.31 10.92 6.48
C ILE A 60 9.95 12.36 6.07
N GLN A 61 8.70 12.62 5.71
CA GLN A 61 8.25 13.97 5.36
C GLN A 61 8.31 14.93 6.56
N GLU A 62 7.93 14.47 7.74
CA GLU A 62 8.03 15.22 9.00
C GLU A 62 9.49 15.53 9.34
N GLU A 63 10.40 14.56 9.20
CA GLU A 63 11.83 14.77 9.38
C GLU A 63 12.41 15.76 8.38
N ASN A 64 12.09 15.62 7.09
CA ASN A 64 12.51 16.60 6.07
C ASN A 64 11.99 18.00 6.38
N THR A 65 10.75 18.10 6.87
CA THR A 65 10.15 19.39 7.25
C THR A 65 10.88 19.98 8.46
N ARG A 66 11.18 19.17 9.49
CA ARG A 66 11.97 19.59 10.65
C ARG A 66 13.36 20.04 10.25
N LEU A 67 14.06 19.24 9.45
CA LEU A 67 15.39 19.55 8.95
C LEU A 67 15.40 20.82 8.11
N LYS A 68 14.38 21.02 7.26
CA LYS A 68 14.23 22.26 6.50
C LYS A 68 14.06 23.48 7.40
N TYR A 69 13.25 23.38 8.46
CA TYR A 69 13.12 24.45 9.45
C TYR A 69 14.42 24.70 10.22
N GLU A 70 15.16 23.65 10.57
CA GLU A 70 16.47 23.77 11.21
C GLU A 70 17.47 24.47 10.28
N ILE A 71 17.54 24.07 9.01
CA ILE A 71 18.37 24.72 7.99
C ILE A 71 18.00 26.20 7.85
N GLU A 72 16.71 26.51 7.71
CA GLU A 72 16.23 27.90 7.59
C GLU A 72 16.57 28.74 8.83
N SER A 73 16.52 28.13 10.02
CA SER A 73 16.96 28.77 11.26
C SER A 73 18.47 29.04 11.28
N PHE A 74 19.28 28.07 10.82
CA PHE A 74 20.73 28.23 10.67
C PHE A 74 21.10 29.27 9.62
N GLU A 75 20.36 29.34 8.51
CA GLU A 75 20.51 30.32 7.45
C GLU A 75 19.96 31.69 7.83
N SER A 76 19.28 31.82 8.98
CA SER A 76 18.79 33.10 9.44
C SER A 76 19.97 34.07 9.64
N PRO A 77 19.92 35.27 9.05
CA PRO A 77 21.05 36.20 9.04
C PRO A 77 21.45 36.63 10.46
N ILE A 78 20.50 36.63 11.39
CA ILE A 78 20.73 36.93 12.81
C ILE A 78 21.61 35.84 13.44
N HIS A 79 21.30 34.57 13.21
CA HIS A 79 22.06 33.44 13.74
C HIS A 79 23.48 33.38 13.14
N LEU A 80 23.62 33.66 11.83
CA LEU A 80 24.91 33.76 11.17
C LEU A 80 25.76 34.92 11.70
N MET A 81 25.13 36.05 12.04
CA MET A 81 25.81 37.18 12.69
C MET A 81 26.29 36.86 14.11
N GLU A 82 25.56 36.04 14.85
CA GLU A 82 25.98 35.56 16.17
C GLU A 82 27.16 34.56 16.08
N LEU A 83 27.15 33.68 15.09
CA LEU A 83 28.26 32.75 14.82
C LEU A 83 29.55 33.47 14.46
N MET A 84 29.50 34.53 13.64
CA MET A 84 30.67 35.35 13.30
C MET A 84 31.36 36.00 14.51
N ARG A 85 30.66 36.19 15.64
CA ARG A 85 31.26 36.74 16.86
C ARG A 85 32.13 35.73 17.62
N LYS A 86 32.00 34.43 17.33
CA LYS A 86 32.82 33.41 17.95
C LYS A 86 34.18 33.33 17.23
N PRO A 87 35.31 33.23 17.96
CA PRO A 87 36.65 33.23 17.36
C PRO A 87 36.88 32.04 16.41
N GLU A 88 36.16 30.93 16.61
CA GLU A 88 36.20 29.72 15.78
C GLU A 88 35.71 29.96 14.34
N PHE A 89 34.81 30.92 14.15
CA PHE A 89 34.18 31.25 12.86
C PHE A 89 34.70 32.56 12.27
N GLY A 90 35.81 33.11 12.76
CA GLY A 90 36.40 34.36 12.28
C GLY A 90 36.87 34.34 10.81
N HIS A 91 36.83 33.18 10.15
CA HIS A 91 37.11 32.99 8.73
C HIS A 91 35.89 33.17 7.83
N LEU A 92 34.66 33.20 8.38
CA LEU A 92 33.46 33.53 7.61
C LEU A 92 33.50 34.99 7.19
N LYS A 93 33.50 35.24 5.89
CA LYS A 93 33.39 36.58 5.29
C LYS A 93 32.02 36.72 4.65
N TYR A 94 31.42 37.91 4.75
CA TYR A 94 30.18 38.21 4.05
C TYR A 94 30.44 38.15 2.53
N PRO A 95 29.69 37.33 1.77
CA PRO A 95 29.83 37.31 0.32
C PRO A 95 29.40 38.68 -0.22
N TYR A 96 30.26 39.31 -1.02
CA TYR A 96 29.86 40.50 -1.77
C TYR A 96 29.20 40.03 -3.07
N ILE A 97 28.28 40.84 -3.60
CA ILE A 97 27.47 40.56 -4.82
C ILE A 97 28.34 40.12 -6.03
N LYS A 98 29.64 40.39 -6.01
CA LYS A 98 30.61 39.98 -7.05
C LYS A 98 31.01 38.50 -6.98
N ASP A 99 30.75 37.82 -5.87
CA ASP A 99 31.13 36.43 -5.61
C ASP A 99 29.93 35.46 -5.73
N GLU A 100 28.74 35.98 -6.04
CA GLU A 100 27.51 35.20 -6.18
C GLU A 100 27.35 34.67 -7.61
N ILE A 101 27.30 33.34 -7.76
CA ILE A 101 27.05 32.67 -9.03
C ILE A 101 25.57 32.29 -9.08
N PHE A 102 24.78 33.03 -9.86
CA PHE A 102 23.38 32.70 -10.09
C PHE A 102 23.29 31.50 -11.03
N LEU A 103 22.81 30.38 -10.52
CA LEU A 103 22.51 29.19 -11.31
C LEU A 103 21.08 29.35 -11.88
N GLU A 104 20.97 29.63 -13.18
CA GLU A 104 19.69 29.49 -13.89
C GLU A 104 19.31 28.00 -13.89
N ILE A 105 18.27 27.66 -13.13
CA ILE A 105 17.70 26.32 -13.15
C ILE A 105 16.80 26.25 -14.39
N ASP A 106 17.33 25.67 -15.45
CA ASP A 106 16.54 25.31 -16.63
C ASP A 106 15.41 24.36 -16.20
N LYS A 107 14.17 24.82 -16.39
CA LYS A 107 12.97 24.04 -16.11
C LYS A 107 12.87 22.93 -17.16
N VAL A 108 13.09 21.69 -16.73
CA VAL A 108 12.73 20.48 -17.49
C VAL A 108 11.24 20.18 -17.31
#